data_AF-A0AAN6JXK7-F1
#
_entry.id   AF-A0AAN6JXK7-F1
#
_cell.length_a   1.000
_cell.length_b   1.000
_cell.length_c   1.000
_cell.angle_alpha   90.00
_cell.angle_beta   90.00
_cell.angle_gamma   90.00
#
_symmetry.space_group_name_H-M   'P 1'
#
loop_
_entity.id
_entity.type
_entity.pdbx_description
1 polymer ?
#
loop_
_entity_poly.entity_id
_entity_poly.type
_entity_poly.pdbx_seq_one_letter_code
_entity_poly.pdbx_strand_id
1 'polypeptide(L)'
;LPWRCIDYLNLNCESEGLYRVPGSGPQVKKWQRRFDTELDVDLLDESELYDPNNIGSMLKSWLRDLPTEILPATLQASLAAELELENPEYAKMGQPAPQKLRDALSELSPFNYYLLFAITCHLSLLLSHKDKNRMDLNNLCICIGP
;
A
#
# COMPACT_ATOMS: atom_id res chain seq x y z
N LEU A 1 3.78 2.45 13.25
CA LEU A 1 2.52 2.15 12.53
C LEU A 1 2.73 1.40 11.20
N PRO A 2 3.27 1.98 10.11
CA PRO A 2 3.22 1.33 8.79
C PRO A 2 3.96 -0.02 8.74
N TRP A 3 5.12 -0.12 9.38
CA TRP A 3 5.91 -1.35 9.45
C TRP A 3 5.16 -2.50 10.13
N ARG A 4 4.63 -2.27 11.34
CA ARG A 4 3.81 -3.25 12.07
C ARG A 4 2.59 -3.70 11.26
N CYS A 5 1.93 -2.77 10.56
CA CYS A 5 0.81 -3.10 9.69
C CYS A 5 1.24 -4.00 8.53
N ILE A 6 2.31 -3.64 7.81
CA ILE A 6 2.83 -4.42 6.67
C ILE A 6 3.26 -5.82 7.13
N ASP A 7 3.97 -5.93 8.24
CA ASP A 7 4.41 -7.23 8.78
C ASP A 7 3.22 -8.14 9.11
N TYR A 8 2.23 -7.61 9.84
CA TYR A 8 1.01 -8.35 10.16
C TYR A 8 0.24 -8.75 8.90
N LEU A 9 0.10 -7.85 7.93
CA LEU A 9 -0.62 -8.11 6.68
C LEU A 9 0.12 -9.06 5.74
N ASN A 10 1.46 -9.09 5.78
CA ASN A 10 2.26 -10.08 5.05
C ASN A 10 1.96 -11.50 5.52
N LEU A 11 1.85 -11.72 6.83
CA LEU A 11 1.47 -13.02 7.40
C LEU A 11 0.02 -13.40 7.08
N ASN A 12 -0.82 -12.41 6.79
CA ASN A 12 -2.24 -12.59 6.46
C ASN A 12 -2.55 -12.34 4.97
N CYS A 13 -1.54 -12.42 4.10
CA CYS A 13 -1.67 -12.05 2.68
C CYS A 13 -2.62 -12.96 1.88
N GLU A 14 -2.96 -14.13 2.40
CA GLU A 14 -3.91 -15.08 1.81
C GLU A 14 -5.38 -14.76 2.15
N SER A 15 -5.63 -13.77 3.03
CA SER A 15 -6.98 -13.38 3.45
C SER A 15 -7.80 -12.88 2.25
N GLU A 16 -8.98 -13.48 2.05
CA GLU A 16 -9.82 -13.19 0.90
C GLU A 16 -10.29 -11.72 0.88
N GLY A 17 -10.02 -11.05 -0.23
CA GLY A 17 -10.43 -9.67 -0.45
C GLY A 17 -9.68 -8.66 0.41
N LEU A 18 -8.47 -8.96 0.89
CA LEU A 18 -7.67 -8.00 1.65
C LEU A 18 -7.53 -6.68 0.88
N TYR A 19 -7.74 -5.55 1.57
CA TYR A 19 -7.90 -4.18 1.02
C TYR A 19 -9.20 -3.89 0.25
N ARG A 20 -9.89 -4.89 -0.30
CA ARG A 20 -11.23 -4.73 -0.91
C ARG A 20 -12.32 -4.74 0.14
N VAL A 21 -12.27 -5.68 1.08
CA VAL A 21 -13.23 -5.81 2.18
C VAL A 21 -12.91 -4.76 3.25
N PRO A 22 -13.88 -3.93 3.66
CA PRO A 22 -13.66 -2.96 4.72
C PRO A 22 -13.58 -3.66 6.08
N GLY A 23 -12.62 -3.24 6.90
CA GLY A 23 -12.60 -3.59 8.32
C GLY A 23 -13.74 -2.97 9.11
N SER A 24 -13.97 -3.48 10.32
CA SER A 24 -14.96 -2.96 11.26
C SER A 24 -14.56 -1.57 11.75
N GLY A 25 -15.39 -0.56 11.47
CA GLY A 25 -15.12 0.84 11.84
C GLY A 25 -14.74 1.06 13.32
N PRO A 26 -15.45 0.46 14.29
CA PRO A 26 -15.06 0.50 15.70
C PRO A 26 -13.67 -0.11 15.97
N GLN A 27 -13.34 -1.24 15.35
CA GLN A 27 -12.04 -1.90 15.52
C GLN A 27 -10.91 -1.10 14.87
N VAL A 28 -11.13 -0.57 13.67
CA VAL A 28 -10.17 0.34 13.01
C VAL A 28 -9.84 1.52 13.92
N LYS A 29 -10.86 2.20 14.47
CA LYS A 29 -10.65 3.33 15.39
C LYS A 29 -9.96 2.92 16.69
N LYS A 30 -10.26 1.74 17.21
CA LYS A 30 -9.58 1.18 18.39
C LYS A 30 -8.09 1.02 18.12
N TRP A 31 -7.72 0.36 17.02
CA TRP A 31 -6.31 0.13 16.66
C TRP A 31 -5.58 1.43 16.35
N GLN A 32 -6.21 2.37 15.65
CA GLN A 32 -5.67 3.72 15.43
C GLN A 32 -5.33 4.39 16.76
N ARG A 33 -6.29 4.43 17.69
CA ARG A 33 -6.08 5.04 19.01
C ARG A 33 -4.94 4.37 19.78
N ARG A 34 -4.82 3.04 19.72
CA ARG A 34 -3.71 2.32 20.36
C ARG A 34 -2.37 2.75 19.77
N PHE A 35 -2.24 2.83 18.45
CA PHE A 35 -1.02 3.37 17.82
C PHE A 35 -0.73 4.82 18.21
N ASP A 36 -1.76 5.66 18.35
CA ASP A 36 -1.58 7.07 18.74
C ASP A 36 -1.12 7.21 20.20
N THR A 37 -1.52 6.29 21.10
CA THR A 37 -1.20 6.38 22.54
C THR A 37 -0.01 5.53 22.96
N GLU A 38 0.14 4.32 22.40
CA GLU A 38 1.16 3.32 22.76
C GLU A 38 2.36 3.34 21.80
N LEU A 39 2.23 4.01 20.65
CA LEU A 39 3.25 4.16 19.59
C LEU A 39 3.61 2.87 18.85
N ASP A 40 4.34 1.95 19.49
CA ASP A 40 4.81 0.71 18.85
C ASP A 40 4.01 -0.50 19.36
N VAL A 41 2.81 -0.66 18.81
CA VAL A 41 1.93 -1.80 19.12
C VAL A 41 2.37 -3.03 18.31
N ASP A 42 2.69 -4.12 19.00
CA ASP A 42 3.05 -5.39 18.37
C ASP A 42 1.81 -6.19 17.95
N LEU A 43 1.32 -5.92 16.74
CA LEU A 43 0.13 -6.58 16.19
C LEU A 43 0.21 -8.11 16.11
N LEU A 44 1.41 -8.70 16.17
CA LEU A 44 1.59 -10.16 16.12
C LEU A 44 1.26 -10.86 17.44
N ASP A 45 1.30 -10.13 18.56
CA ASP A 45 1.02 -10.65 19.90
C ASP A 45 -0.43 -10.34 20.37
N GLU A 46 -1.24 -9.77 19.48
CA GLU A 46 -2.58 -9.28 19.81
C GLU A 46 -3.66 -10.33 19.56
N SER A 47 -3.98 -11.13 20.57
CA SER A 47 -5.05 -12.16 20.49
C SER A 47 -6.44 -11.63 20.12
N GLU A 48 -6.72 -10.36 20.40
CA GLU A 48 -7.97 -9.69 20.05
C GLU A 48 -8.04 -9.23 18.59
N LEU A 49 -6.92 -9.31 17.86
CA LEU A 49 -6.83 -9.00 16.45
C LEU A 49 -7.05 -10.26 15.60
N TYR A 50 -8.31 -10.52 15.23
CA TYR A 50 -8.69 -11.70 14.46
C TYR A 50 -9.01 -11.42 12.98
N ASP A 51 -9.31 -10.16 12.62
CA ASP A 51 -9.70 -9.78 11.27
C ASP A 51 -8.65 -8.84 10.65
N PRO A 52 -7.89 -9.31 9.65
CA PRO A 52 -6.85 -8.51 9.01
C PRO A 52 -7.39 -7.31 8.23
N ASN A 53 -8.67 -7.30 7.86
CA ASN A 53 -9.27 -6.16 7.19
C ASN A 53 -9.31 -4.91 8.08
N ASN A 54 -9.30 -5.06 9.41
CA ASN A 54 -9.16 -3.94 10.33
C ASN A 54 -7.82 -3.22 10.15
N ILE A 55 -6.72 -3.96 10.05
CA ILE A 55 -5.38 -3.40 9.83
C ILE A 55 -5.24 -2.90 8.39
N GLY A 56 -5.80 -3.62 7.41
CA GLY A 56 -5.85 -3.18 6.01
C GLY A 56 -6.54 -1.83 5.86
N SER A 57 -7.73 -1.66 6.43
CA SER A 57 -8.46 -0.38 6.42
C SER A 57 -7.73 0.72 7.18
N MET A 58 -7.10 0.41 8.32
CA MET A 58 -6.30 1.38 9.07
C MET A 58 -5.10 1.87 8.27
N LEU A 59 -4.33 0.97 7.67
CA LEU A 59 -3.17 1.31 6.84
C LEU A 59 -3.59 2.15 5.64
N LYS A 60 -4.70 1.82 4.96
CA LYS A 60 -5.24 2.65 3.88
C LYS A 60 -5.63 4.04 4.33
N SER A 61 -6.24 4.18 5.52
CA SER A 61 -6.55 5.51 6.06
C SER A 61 -5.27 6.30 6.30
N TRP A 62 -4.31 5.68 6.99
CA TRP A 62 -3.04 6.32 7.31
C TRP A 62 -2.29 6.81 6.06
N LEU A 63 -2.26 6.01 4.98
CA LEU A 63 -1.65 6.40 3.70
C LEU A 63 -2.34 7.61 3.06
N ARG A 64 -3.68 7.67 3.13
CA ARG A 64 -4.47 8.78 2.58
C ARG A 64 -4.35 10.05 3.43
N ASP A 65 -4.18 9.90 4.74
CA ASP A 65 -4.12 10.99 5.70
C ASP A 65 -2.70 11.59 5.83
N LEU A 66 -1.72 11.11 5.04
CA LEU A 66 -0.37 11.68 4.98
C LEU A 66 -0.42 13.15 4.52
N PRO A 67 0.41 14.05 5.11
CA PRO A 67 0.41 15.47 4.76
C PRO A 67 0.90 15.74 3.33
N THR A 68 1.69 14.82 2.78
CA THR A 68 2.18 14.85 1.41
C THR A 68 2.10 13.46 0.82
N GLU A 69 1.83 13.37 -0.48
CA GLU A 69 1.88 12.11 -1.22
C GLU A 69 3.28 11.51 -1.19
N ILE A 70 3.36 10.17 -1.11
CA ILE A 70 4.63 9.43 -1.07
C ILE A 70 5.43 9.69 -2.36
N LEU A 71 4.73 9.66 -3.49
CA LEU A 71 5.24 10.16 -4.77
C LEU A 71 4.63 11.54 -4.99
N PRO A 72 5.38 12.65 -5.01
CA PRO A 72 4.81 13.98 -5.12
C PRO A 72 3.92 14.15 -6.37
N ALA A 73 2.76 14.78 -6.24
CA ALA A 73 1.80 14.96 -7.35
C ALA A 73 2.39 15.65 -8.59
N THR A 74 3.27 16.64 -8.39
CA THR A 74 3.98 17.32 -9.49
C THR A 74 4.90 16.38 -10.26
N LEU A 75 5.60 15.48 -9.54
CA LEU A 75 6.46 14.47 -10.14
C LEU A 75 5.62 13.41 -10.87
N GLN A 76 4.49 12.98 -10.30
CA GLN A 76 3.54 12.07 -10.96
C GLN A 76 3.05 12.65 -12.30
N ALA A 77 2.60 13.90 -12.29
CA ALA A 77 2.06 14.55 -13.48
C ALA A 77 3.13 14.75 -14.58
N SER A 78 4.33 15.21 -14.21
CA SER A 78 5.44 15.38 -15.14
C SER A 78 5.85 14.04 -15.75
N LEU A 79 6.02 13.02 -14.91
CA LEU A 79 6.42 11.70 -15.36
C LEU A 79 5.36 11.06 -16.26
N ALA A 80 4.07 11.16 -15.90
CA ALA A 80 2.99 10.61 -16.72
C ALA A 80 2.94 11.24 -18.12
N ALA A 81 3.05 12.57 -18.20
CA ALA A 81 3.07 13.28 -19.48
C ALA A 81 4.27 12.89 -20.35
N GLU A 82 5.45 12.78 -19.75
CA GLU A 82 6.66 12.37 -20.45
C GLU A 82 6.61 10.92 -20.93
N LEU A 83 6.09 10.01 -20.11
CA LEU A 83 5.95 8.60 -20.45
C LEU A 83 4.91 8.38 -21.54
N GLU A 84 3.81 9.14 -21.53
CA GLU A 84 2.77 9.08 -22.57
C GLU A 84 3.31 9.53 -23.94
N LEU A 85 4.17 10.56 -23.96
CA LEU A 85 4.85 11.02 -25.18
C LEU A 85 5.83 9.99 -25.74
N GLU A 86 6.55 9.28 -24.87
CA GLU A 86 7.55 8.28 -25.26
C GLU A 86 6.90 6.95 -25.68
N ASN A 87 5.89 6.51 -24.93
CA ASN A 87 5.15 5.29 -25.18
C ASN A 87 3.69 5.46 -24.72
N PRO A 88 2.74 5.72 -25.64
CA PRO A 88 1.32 5.85 -25.30
C PRO A 88 0.71 4.60 -24.63
N GLU A 89 1.38 3.45 -24.73
CA GLU A 89 0.96 2.21 -24.10
C GLU A 89 1.64 1.94 -22.76
N TYR A 90 2.45 2.86 -22.20
CA TYR A 90 3.23 2.62 -20.98
C TYR A 90 2.37 2.18 -19.79
N ALA A 91 1.12 2.66 -19.72
CA ALA A 91 0.17 2.34 -18.65
C ALA A 91 -0.54 0.98 -18.86
N LYS A 92 -0.35 0.31 -20.01
CA LYS A 92 -0.91 -1.01 -20.24
C LYS A 92 -0.22 -2.06 -19.37
N MET A 93 -1.02 -3.01 -18.86
CA MET A 93 -0.51 -4.11 -18.07
C MET A 93 0.50 -4.94 -18.87
N GLY A 94 1.60 -5.33 -18.22
CA GLY A 94 2.66 -6.16 -18.82
C GLY A 94 3.81 -5.37 -19.46
N GLN A 95 3.74 -4.04 -19.49
CA GLN A 95 4.88 -3.21 -19.89
C GLN A 95 5.99 -3.22 -18.82
N PRO A 96 7.27 -3.19 -19.22
CA PRO A 96 8.36 -3.04 -18.27
C PRO A 96 8.28 -1.67 -17.58
N ALA A 97 8.71 -1.60 -16.31
CA ALA A 97 8.82 -0.34 -15.59
C ALA A 97 9.78 0.62 -16.35
N PRO A 98 9.29 1.80 -16.80
CA PRO A 98 10.10 2.73 -17.57
C PRO A 98 11.35 3.21 -16.83
N GLN A 99 12.44 3.48 -17.56
CA GLN A 99 13.69 3.94 -16.94
C GLN A 99 13.47 5.27 -16.19
N LYS A 100 12.71 6.21 -16.77
CA LYS A 100 12.39 7.48 -16.12
C LYS A 100 11.67 7.33 -14.78
N LEU A 101 10.84 6.29 -14.62
CA LEU A 101 10.22 5.99 -13.32
C LEU A 101 11.30 5.60 -12.31
N ARG A 102 12.29 4.79 -12.70
CA ARG A 102 13.40 4.38 -11.83
C ARG A 102 14.25 5.58 -11.42
N ASP A 103 14.51 6.49 -12.35
CA ASP A 103 15.27 7.72 -12.09
C ASP A 103 14.48 8.66 -11.15
N ALA A 104 13.17 8.82 -11.38
CA ALA A 104 12.31 9.59 -10.48
C ALA A 104 12.28 8.99 -9.05
N LEU A 105 12.30 7.67 -8.93
CA LEU A 105 12.36 7.00 -7.62
C LEU A 105 13.70 7.22 -6.91
N SER A 106 14.84 7.34 -7.62
CA SER A 106 16.13 7.59 -6.99
C SER A 106 16.27 9.00 -6.42
N GLU A 107 15.50 9.96 -6.93
CA GLU A 107 15.47 11.34 -6.45
C GLU A 107 14.50 11.57 -5.28
N LEU A 108 13.72 10.55 -4.88
CA LEU A 108 12.84 10.66 -3.73
C LEU A 108 13.63 10.82 -2.43
N SER A 109 13.02 11.52 -1.47
CA SER A 109 13.55 11.52 -0.11
C SER A 109 13.69 10.08 0.40
N PRO A 110 14.73 9.77 1.21
CA PRO A 110 14.94 8.40 1.69
C PRO A 110 13.69 7.81 2.35
N PHE A 111 12.96 8.63 3.12
CA PHE A 111 11.73 8.21 3.77
C PHE A 111 10.65 7.79 2.77
N ASN A 112 10.37 8.62 1.76
CA ASN A 112 9.37 8.32 0.74
C ASN A 112 9.76 7.08 -0.07
N TYR A 113 11.04 6.97 -0.43
CA TYR A 113 11.56 5.81 -1.16
C TYR A 113 11.36 4.52 -0.37
N TYR A 114 11.81 4.47 0.90
CA TYR A 114 11.69 3.25 1.71
C TYR A 114 10.24 2.87 1.99
N LEU A 115 9.36 3.86 2.21
CA LEU A 115 7.95 3.59 2.40
C LEU A 115 7.31 3.04 1.11
N LEU A 116 7.58 3.65 -0.04
CA LEU A 116 7.07 3.17 -1.33
C LEU A 116 7.61 1.79 -1.68
N PHE A 117 8.90 1.53 -1.42
CA PHE A 117 9.52 0.23 -1.56
C PHE A 117 8.81 -0.83 -0.69
N ALA A 118 8.58 -0.54 0.59
CA ALA A 118 7.90 -1.45 1.50
C ALA A 118 6.48 -1.78 1.05
N ILE A 119 5.71 -0.76 0.62
CA ILE A 119 4.35 -0.95 0.11
C ILE A 119 4.38 -1.77 -1.18
N THR A 120 5.25 -1.45 -2.14
CA THR A 120 5.33 -2.19 -3.41
C THR A 120 5.78 -3.64 -3.21
N CYS A 121 6.69 -3.92 -2.28
CA CYS A 121 7.03 -5.28 -1.88
C CYS A 121 5.83 -6.01 -1.24
N HIS A 122 5.10 -5.36 -0.34
CA HIS A 122 3.89 -5.90 0.27
C HIS A 122 2.83 -6.25 -0.79
N LEU A 123 2.56 -5.36 -1.73
CA LEU A 123 1.60 -5.59 -2.81
C LEU A 123 2.07 -6.71 -3.75
N SER A 124 3.37 -6.79 -4.03
CA SER A 124 3.93 -7.91 -4.79
C SER A 124 3.71 -9.26 -4.12
N LEU A 125 3.78 -9.32 -2.77
CA LEU A 125 3.47 -10.52 -2.02
C LEU A 125 1.97 -10.87 -2.08
N LEU A 126 1.08 -9.88 -1.98
CA LEU A 126 -0.35 -10.13 -2.15
C LEU A 126 -0.67 -10.68 -3.54
N LEU A 127 -0.04 -10.11 -4.58
CA LEU A 127 -0.23 -10.54 -5.96
C LEU A 127 0.23 -11.98 -6.22
N SER A 128 1.28 -12.44 -5.53
CA SER A 128 1.72 -13.84 -5.64
C SER A 128 0.73 -14.83 -5.01
N HIS A 129 -0.19 -14.36 -4.15
CA HIS A 129 -1.24 -15.16 -3.50
C HIS A 129 -2.65 -14.90 -4.08
N LYS A 130 -2.75 -14.30 -5.27
CA LYS A 130 -4.03 -13.93 -5.91
C LYS A 130 -5.04 -15.07 -6.05
N ASP A 131 -4.57 -16.31 -6.16
CA ASP A 131 -5.43 -17.49 -6.28
C ASP A 131 -6.22 -17.78 -4.99
N LYS A 132 -5.65 -17.37 -3.84
CA LYS A 132 -6.28 -17.48 -2.51
C LYS A 132 -7.02 -16.20 -2.13
N ASN A 133 -6.32 -15.06 -2.16
CA ASN A 133 -6.90 -13.80 -1.67
C ASN A 133 -7.86 -13.13 -2.68
N ARG A 134 -7.91 -13.59 -3.95
CA ARG A 134 -8.76 -13.05 -5.02
C ARG A 134 -8.50 -11.58 -5.37
N MET A 135 -7.29 -11.09 -5.11
CA MET A 135 -6.83 -9.74 -5.40
C MET A 135 -5.79 -9.76 -6.52
N ASP A 136 -6.22 -9.46 -7.75
CA ASP A 136 -5.30 -9.20 -8.86
C ASP A 136 -4.81 -7.73 -8.86
N LEU A 137 -3.94 -7.41 -9.82
CA LEU A 137 -3.36 -6.06 -9.93
C LEU A 137 -4.43 -4.99 -10.13
N ASN A 138 -5.46 -5.27 -10.95
CA ASN A 138 -6.54 -4.31 -11.19
C ASN A 138 -7.33 -4.04 -9.89
N ASN A 139 -7.69 -5.09 -9.16
CA ASN A 139 -8.41 -4.99 -7.89
C ASN A 139 -7.62 -4.19 -6.86
N LEU A 140 -6.30 -4.44 -6.74
CA LEU A 140 -5.44 -3.70 -5.81
C LEU A 140 -5.28 -2.23 -6.22
N CYS A 141 -5.10 -1.94 -7.51
CA CYS A 141 -5.02 -0.56 -8.00
C CYS A 141 -6.28 0.24 -7.66
N ILE A 142 -7.47 -0.36 -7.79
CA ILE A 142 -8.74 0.30 -7.42
C ILE A 142 -8.86 0.51 -5.90
N CYS A 143 -8.36 -0.43 -5.09
CA CYS A 143 -8.56 -0.40 -3.65
C CYS A 143 -7.55 0.47 -2.88
N ILE A 144 -6.34 0.63 -3.43
CA ILE A 144 -5.19 1.28 -2.78
C ILE A 144 -4.75 2.54 -3.52
N GLY A 145 -5.03 2.64 -4.82
CA GLY A 145 -4.77 3.84 -5.59
C GLY A 145 -5.49 5.07 -4.98
N PRO A 146 -4.95 6.27 -5.24
CA PRO A 146 -5.56 7.53 -4.80
C PRO A 146 -6.99 7.72 -5.32
#